data_AF-A0A120E8G0-F1
#
_entry.id   AF-A0A120E8G0-F1
#
_cell.length_a   1.000
_cell.length_b   1.000
_cell.length_c   1.000
_cell.angle_alpha   90.00
_cell.angle_beta   90.00
_cell.angle_gamma   90.00
#
_symmetry.space_group_name_H-M   'P 1'
#
loop_
_entity.id
_entity.type
_entity.pdbx_description
1 polymer ?
#
loop_
_entity_poly.entity_id
_entity_poly.type
_entity_poly.pdbx_seq_one_letter_code
_entity_poly.pdbx_strand_id
1 'polypeptide(L)'
;MCIVFFTANDKYSLIVASNRDEFLARPTSQARWHAWDPHHETEQMTDRNRVLSGLDLTAGGTWFGISVTRTPAGTMRFATLTNFTESPALEQNAPPKPSRGNLVREYLDVLGGPDFSPLPQPHGSSPATANAEECVETTQQQEDRLQTYLDRIEQVKHDYAGFNLLVGEIGNFDPLTAATPRVRLGYTSNRESGSKRARVLPSLDQGSSSSQSPLATVQVHVRGLSNATLEVEPGEVEWPKVKSGAAAVEKVVTRSQHGHDEDDEKNGAAEEELVKGLYHALSTAHPSPIRHREHLRETVLVKPVYLDPSRPLQAVPPPLPPAPVPASGHSEEDSRAQQAPSPVFRGSDAHASSSPPLPPQPSLTSSSDKDQEDVEGSPDLQWYATRVQTLLLVERKPNGNVIFRERDAYVLDGEDRDEISNEEGSAGRQKEETKSRATPRWSGQERRYEFRL
;
A
#
# COMPACT_ATOMS: atom_id res chain seq x y z
N MET A 1 0.43 -5.29 -1.76
CA MET A 1 -0.35 -4.38 -2.63
C MET A 1 -1.03 -3.34 -1.74
N CYS A 2 -0.43 -2.16 -1.60
CA CYS A 2 -0.92 -1.10 -0.71
C CYS A 2 -2.36 -0.68 -0.99
N ILE A 3 -3.01 -0.08 0.00
CA ILE A 3 -4.35 0.48 -0.10
C ILE A 3 -4.41 1.82 0.64
N VAL A 4 -5.24 2.74 0.13
CA VAL A 4 -5.55 4.02 0.75
C VAL A 4 -7.05 4.21 0.68
N PHE A 5 -7.69 4.50 1.82
CA PHE A 5 -9.05 4.99 1.90
C PHE A 5 -9.04 6.44 2.35
N PHE A 6 -9.91 7.27 1.78
CA PHE A 6 -10.05 8.65 2.22
C PHE A 6 -11.49 9.14 2.12
N THR A 7 -11.87 9.98 3.08
CA THR A 7 -13.21 10.54 3.23
C THR A 7 -13.18 11.79 4.09
N ALA A 8 -14.32 12.43 4.29
CA ALA A 8 -14.54 13.41 5.34
C ALA A 8 -15.81 13.04 6.14
N ASN A 9 -16.02 13.74 7.25
CA ASN A 9 -17.29 13.80 7.95
C ASN A 9 -17.52 15.21 8.54
N ASP A 10 -18.46 15.33 9.47
CA ASP A 10 -18.77 16.57 10.18
C ASP A 10 -17.63 17.05 11.08
N LYS A 11 -16.95 16.13 11.80
CA LYS A 11 -15.84 16.45 12.69
C LYS A 11 -14.50 16.63 11.98
N TYR A 12 -14.24 15.88 10.91
CA TYR A 12 -12.97 15.84 10.19
C TYR A 12 -13.15 16.24 8.72
N SER A 13 -12.40 17.24 8.26
CA SER A 13 -12.38 17.67 6.86
C SER A 13 -11.59 16.71 5.95
N LEU A 14 -10.74 15.87 6.55
CA LEU A 14 -10.08 14.75 5.89
C LEU A 14 -9.79 13.64 6.90
N ILE A 15 -10.11 12.42 6.50
CA ILE A 15 -9.72 11.16 7.14
C ILE A 15 -9.01 10.36 6.04
N VAL A 16 -7.78 9.92 6.29
CA VAL A 16 -7.04 8.98 5.43
C VAL A 16 -6.67 7.76 6.26
N ALA A 17 -6.89 6.57 5.69
CA ALA A 17 -6.46 5.30 6.27
C ALA A 17 -5.70 4.51 5.20
N SER A 18 -4.41 4.28 5.42
CA SER A 18 -3.50 3.66 4.45
C SER A 18 -2.82 2.45 5.05
N ASN A 19 -2.49 1.46 4.23
CA ASN A 19 -1.51 0.44 4.58
C ASN A 19 -0.35 0.43 3.57
N ARG A 20 0.78 -0.13 4.00
CA ARG A 20 1.91 -0.42 3.13
C ARG A 20 2.29 -1.89 3.26
N ASP A 21 2.18 -2.60 2.15
CA ASP A 21 2.66 -3.97 2.05
C ASP A 21 4.02 -4.01 1.38
N GLU A 22 4.98 -4.68 2.00
CA GLU A 22 6.35 -4.75 1.52
C GLU A 22 7.06 -5.97 2.07
N PHE A 23 8.21 -6.32 1.48
CA PHE A 23 9.17 -7.20 2.12
C PHE A 23 9.62 -6.61 3.46
N LEU A 24 9.48 -7.39 4.53
CA LEU A 24 9.84 -6.96 5.89
C LEU A 24 11.34 -6.75 6.07
N ALA A 25 12.17 -7.38 5.23
CA ALA A 25 13.61 -7.12 5.22
C ALA A 25 14.01 -5.85 4.46
N ARG A 26 13.07 -5.18 3.75
CA ARG A 26 13.37 -3.92 3.04
C ARG A 26 13.70 -2.84 4.07
N PRO A 27 14.88 -2.20 4.02
CA PRO A 27 15.26 -1.15 4.94
C PRO A 27 14.34 0.07 4.83
N THR A 28 13.58 0.36 5.88
CA THR A 28 12.73 1.54 5.99
C THR A 28 12.74 2.11 7.39
N SER A 29 12.69 3.43 7.53
CA SER A 29 12.50 4.06 8.84
C SER A 29 11.02 4.10 9.23
N GLN A 30 10.77 4.11 10.53
CA GLN A 30 9.48 4.51 11.09
C GLN A 30 9.19 5.99 10.76
N ALA A 31 7.92 6.39 10.83
CA ALA A 31 7.56 7.78 10.74
C ALA A 31 8.23 8.59 11.84
N ARG A 32 8.95 9.64 11.44
CA ARG A 32 9.58 10.61 12.34
C ARG A 32 9.67 11.97 11.64
N TRP A 33 9.91 13.02 12.41
CA TRP A 33 10.24 14.32 11.84
C TRP A 33 11.63 14.25 11.17
N HIS A 34 11.75 14.75 9.94
CA HIS A 34 13.01 14.86 9.23
C HIS A 34 12.97 15.98 8.17
N ALA A 35 14.13 16.27 7.59
CA ALA A 35 14.31 17.15 6.42
C ALA A 35 14.95 16.38 5.24
N TRP A 36 14.48 15.14 5.00
CA TRP A 36 15.00 14.18 4.00
C TRP A 36 16.39 13.62 4.27
N ASP A 37 16.94 13.93 5.45
CA ASP A 37 18.13 13.31 5.99
C ASP A 37 17.73 12.34 7.13
N PRO A 38 17.98 11.02 6.98
CA PRO A 38 17.65 10.01 7.97
C PRO A 38 18.53 10.07 9.23
N HIS A 39 19.65 10.81 9.20
CA HIS A 39 20.57 10.96 10.34
C HIS A 39 20.45 12.32 11.03
N HIS A 40 19.70 13.26 10.45
CA HIS A 40 19.51 14.56 11.06
C HIS A 40 18.70 14.46 12.35
N GLU A 41 19.24 15.07 13.42
CA GLU A 41 18.56 15.18 14.70
C GLU A 41 17.36 16.11 14.59
N THR A 42 16.24 15.65 15.17
CA THR A 42 14.96 16.36 15.16
C THR A 42 14.98 17.67 15.94
N GLU A 43 15.88 17.81 16.91
CA GLU A 43 15.97 18.98 17.79
C GLU A 43 16.51 20.24 17.09
N GLN A 44 17.19 20.06 15.95
CA GLN A 44 17.78 21.15 15.16
C GLN A 44 16.90 21.58 13.98
N MET A 45 15.71 20.99 13.83
CA MET A 45 14.80 21.32 12.73
C MET A 45 13.97 22.57 13.02
N THR A 46 13.91 23.46 12.03
CA THR A 46 12.95 24.57 12.03
C THR A 46 11.65 24.15 11.34
N ASP A 47 10.52 24.78 11.68
CA ASP A 47 9.23 24.52 11.03
C ASP A 47 9.27 24.74 9.51
N ARG A 48 10.26 25.50 9.03
CA ARG A 48 10.46 25.79 7.61
C ARG A 48 10.92 24.59 6.78
N ASN A 49 11.33 23.46 7.37
CA ASN A 49 11.83 22.32 6.61
C ASN A 49 11.43 20.97 7.23
N ARG A 50 10.16 20.82 7.57
CA ARG A 50 9.69 19.80 8.51
C ARG A 50 8.67 18.87 7.89
N VAL A 51 9.12 17.64 7.61
CA VAL A 51 8.30 16.55 7.06
C VAL A 51 8.16 15.46 8.11
N LEU A 52 6.96 14.89 8.24
CA LEU A 52 6.70 13.69 9.01
C LEU A 52 6.35 12.57 8.04
N SER A 53 7.25 11.60 7.93
CA SER A 53 7.05 10.40 7.12
C SER A 53 8.02 9.28 7.53
N GLY A 54 7.72 8.05 7.14
CA GLY A 54 8.73 6.99 7.09
C GLY A 54 9.54 7.09 5.80
N LEU A 55 10.81 6.71 5.82
CA LEU A 55 11.70 6.77 4.66
C LEU A 55 11.98 5.38 4.11
N ASP A 56 11.96 5.25 2.79
CA ASP A 56 12.60 4.13 2.11
C ASP A 56 14.12 4.36 2.14
N LEU A 57 14.85 3.59 2.95
CA LEU A 57 16.30 3.78 3.12
C LEU A 57 17.10 3.20 1.94
N THR A 58 16.45 2.48 1.03
CA THR A 58 17.07 2.00 -0.21
C THR A 58 16.98 3.04 -1.32
N ALA A 59 15.80 3.65 -1.48
CA ALA A 59 15.54 4.57 -2.59
C ALA A 59 15.52 6.07 -2.21
N GLY A 60 15.49 6.40 -0.91
CA GLY A 60 15.50 7.77 -0.40
C GLY A 60 14.18 8.54 -0.53
N GLY A 61 13.09 7.87 -0.89
CA GLY A 61 11.74 8.44 -1.02
C GLY A 61 10.82 8.07 0.14
N THR A 62 9.54 8.40 0.03
CA THR A 62 8.50 7.99 1.00
C THR A 62 7.22 7.56 0.29
N TRP A 63 6.33 6.86 0.99
CA TRP A 63 5.04 6.40 0.48
C TRP A 63 3.85 7.17 1.02
N PHE A 64 4.00 7.79 2.19
CA PHE A 64 2.97 8.55 2.88
C PHE A 64 3.66 9.56 3.78
N GLY A 65 3.26 10.83 3.71
CA GLY A 65 3.78 11.83 4.62
C GLY A 65 3.00 13.13 4.60
N ILE A 66 3.40 13.99 5.52
CA ILE A 66 2.94 15.38 5.62
C ILE A 66 4.13 16.33 5.70
N SER A 67 3.95 17.54 5.20
CA SER A 67 4.86 18.66 5.37
C SER A 67 4.13 19.73 6.15
N VAL A 68 4.68 20.09 7.31
CA VAL A 68 4.15 21.16 8.17
C VAL A 68 4.78 22.51 7.88
N THR A 69 5.77 22.52 6.99
CA THR A 69 6.26 23.74 6.36
C THR A 69 5.13 24.38 5.59
N ARG A 70 4.70 25.54 6.08
CA ARG A 70 3.68 26.34 5.40
C ARG A 70 4.21 26.79 4.05
N THR A 71 3.48 26.45 3.00
CA THR A 71 3.65 27.07 1.69
C THR A 71 3.49 28.60 1.82
N PRO A 72 3.96 29.40 0.83
CA PRO A 72 3.65 30.83 0.80
C PRO A 72 2.14 31.14 0.93
N ALA A 73 1.29 30.20 0.52
CA ALA A 73 -0.15 30.25 0.66
C ALA A 73 -0.69 29.92 2.08
N GLY A 74 0.17 29.70 3.08
CA GLY A 74 -0.19 29.34 4.44
C GLY A 74 -0.65 27.88 4.64
N THR A 75 -0.63 27.07 3.58
CA THR A 75 -1.13 25.67 3.61
C THR A 75 -0.04 24.67 3.94
N MET A 76 -0.45 23.57 4.56
CA MET A 76 0.32 22.35 4.74
C MET A 76 0.09 21.39 3.58
N ARG A 77 1.02 20.44 3.38
CA ARG A 77 0.89 19.42 2.33
C ARG A 77 0.82 18.02 2.92
N PHE A 78 0.04 17.14 2.29
CA PHE A 78 0.16 15.70 2.47
C PHE A 78 0.26 15.01 1.12
N ALA A 79 0.88 13.84 1.09
CA ALA A 79 0.90 13.00 -0.10
C ALA A 79 1.00 11.53 0.28
N THR A 80 0.39 10.70 -0.56
CA THR A 80 0.47 9.25 -0.47
C THR A 80 0.44 8.63 -1.86
N LEU A 81 1.05 7.45 -2.01
CA LEU A 81 1.03 6.69 -3.24
C LEU A 81 0.63 5.24 -3.02
N THR A 82 0.09 4.61 -4.07
CA THR A 82 0.02 3.15 -4.18
C THR A 82 0.71 2.70 -5.46
N ASN A 83 1.41 1.58 -5.38
CA ASN A 83 2.16 1.03 -6.51
C ASN A 83 1.28 0.06 -7.30
N PHE A 84 1.35 0.10 -8.62
CA PHE A 84 0.91 -1.04 -9.43
C PHE A 84 2.04 -2.07 -9.46
N THR A 85 1.65 -3.34 -9.30
CA THR A 85 2.61 -4.44 -9.36
C THR A 85 2.88 -4.81 -10.81
N GLU A 86 4.13 -4.62 -11.24
CA GLU A 86 4.57 -4.90 -12.60
C GLU A 86 5.25 -6.27 -12.69
N SER A 87 5.32 -6.84 -13.90
CA SER A 87 6.02 -8.11 -14.14
C SER A 87 7.48 -7.82 -14.49
N PRO A 88 8.46 -8.36 -13.76
CA PRO A 88 9.90 -8.11 -14.01
C PRO A 88 10.32 -8.41 -15.45
N ALA A 89 9.65 -9.37 -16.11
CA ALA A 89 9.94 -9.79 -17.48
C ALA A 89 9.74 -8.68 -18.52
N LEU A 90 8.92 -7.66 -18.24
CA LEU A 90 8.67 -6.55 -19.17
C LEU A 90 9.77 -5.47 -19.13
N GLU A 91 10.67 -5.51 -18.14
CA GLU A 91 11.62 -4.42 -17.87
C GLU A 91 13.10 -4.82 -17.98
N GLN A 92 13.43 -6.07 -18.32
CA GLN A 92 14.83 -6.54 -18.36
C GLN A 92 15.75 -5.75 -19.31
N ASN A 93 15.20 -5.04 -20.29
CA ASN A 93 15.95 -4.21 -21.24
C ASN A 93 15.58 -2.71 -21.19
N ALA A 94 14.77 -2.28 -20.22
CA ALA A 94 14.40 -0.88 -20.08
C ALA A 94 15.42 -0.13 -19.22
N PRO A 95 15.64 1.19 -19.45
CA PRO A 95 16.40 2.00 -18.51
C PRO A 95 15.76 1.95 -17.11
N PRO A 96 16.55 2.02 -16.03
CA PRO A 96 16.03 1.99 -14.67
C PRO A 96 15.09 3.17 -14.46
N LYS A 97 13.86 2.87 -14.02
CA LYS A 97 12.85 3.89 -13.73
C LYS A 97 13.11 4.55 -12.37
N PRO A 98 12.78 5.84 -12.19
CA PRO A 98 12.87 6.50 -10.90
C PRO A 98 11.96 5.84 -9.85
N SER A 99 12.36 5.93 -8.58
CA SER A 99 11.50 5.49 -7.48
C SER A 99 10.22 6.33 -7.43
N ARG A 100 9.06 5.67 -7.42
CA ARG A 100 7.75 6.32 -7.24
C ARG A 100 7.67 7.12 -5.93
N GLY A 101 8.42 6.72 -4.90
CA GLY A 101 8.50 7.46 -3.63
C GLY A 101 9.08 8.86 -3.76
N ASN A 102 9.76 9.16 -4.88
CA ASN A 102 10.25 10.50 -5.18
C ASN A 102 9.10 11.46 -5.48
N LEU A 103 7.98 11.00 -6.04
CA LEU A 103 6.81 11.83 -6.32
C LEU A 103 6.23 12.42 -5.02
N VAL A 104 6.12 11.59 -3.98
CA VAL A 104 5.63 12.00 -2.66
C VAL A 104 6.66 12.89 -1.98
N ARG A 105 7.94 12.51 -2.01
CA ARG A 105 9.03 13.33 -1.47
C ARG A 105 9.03 14.74 -2.04
N GLU A 106 9.03 14.84 -3.36
CA GLU A 106 9.06 16.12 -4.07
C GLU A 106 7.87 17.01 -3.73
N TYR A 107 6.66 16.44 -3.65
CA TYR A 107 5.49 17.24 -3.29
C TYR A 107 5.60 17.82 -1.87
N LEU A 108 6.15 17.03 -0.94
CA LEU A 108 6.29 17.39 0.47
C LEU A 108 7.50 18.30 0.74
N ASP A 109 8.49 18.33 -0.16
CA ASP A 109 9.66 19.21 -0.06
C ASP A 109 9.32 20.64 -0.51
N VAL A 110 8.69 21.40 0.39
CA VAL A 110 8.14 22.74 0.11
C VAL A 110 9.24 23.79 -0.11
N LEU A 111 10.47 23.57 0.37
CA LEU A 111 11.59 24.49 0.15
C LEU A 111 12.39 24.20 -1.12
N GLY A 112 12.26 23.00 -1.70
CA GLY A 112 12.68 22.77 -3.07
C GLY A 112 11.82 23.64 -4.00
N GLY A 113 12.43 24.60 -4.70
CA GLY A 113 11.74 25.27 -5.82
C GLY A 113 11.28 24.25 -6.88
N PRO A 114 10.55 24.66 -7.93
CA PRO A 114 10.06 23.75 -8.98
C PRO A 114 11.15 23.09 -9.84
N ASP A 115 12.41 23.08 -9.39
CA ASP A 115 13.55 22.55 -10.10
C ASP A 115 13.61 21.01 -9.93
N PHE A 116 13.12 20.29 -10.95
CA PHE A 116 13.33 18.85 -11.02
C PHE A 116 14.76 18.62 -11.51
N SER A 117 15.69 18.38 -10.61
CA SER A 117 16.84 17.55 -10.98
C SER A 117 16.54 16.13 -10.53
N PRO A 118 16.44 15.14 -11.44
CA PRO A 118 16.61 13.75 -11.03
C PRO A 118 18.01 13.69 -10.40
N LEU A 119 18.06 13.44 -9.10
CA LEU A 119 19.26 13.50 -8.25
C LEU A 119 20.57 13.23 -9.02
N PRO A 120 21.49 14.20 -9.14
CA PRO A 120 22.89 13.90 -9.36
C PRO A 120 23.52 13.47 -8.02
N GLN A 121 24.39 12.46 -8.14
CA GLN A 121 25.32 11.94 -7.14
C GLN A 121 26.01 13.02 -6.27
N PRO A 122 26.52 12.67 -5.07
CA PRO A 122 26.91 13.63 -4.06
C PRO A 122 28.16 14.38 -4.52
N HIS A 123 28.04 15.66 -4.89
CA HIS A 123 29.05 16.70 -4.65
C HIS A 123 28.38 18.07 -4.80
N GLY A 124 28.64 18.94 -3.82
CA GLY A 124 27.74 20.03 -3.44
C GLY A 124 27.67 21.22 -4.40
N SER A 125 26.54 21.92 -4.30
CA SER A 125 26.42 23.37 -4.46
C SER A 125 25.12 23.80 -3.78
N SER A 126 25.20 24.82 -2.91
CA SER A 126 24.08 25.37 -2.15
C SER A 126 23.36 26.47 -2.94
N PRO A 127 22.02 26.60 -2.93
CA PRO A 127 21.33 27.79 -3.40
C PRO A 127 20.92 28.73 -2.26
N ALA A 128 20.96 30.02 -2.61
CA ALA A 128 20.87 31.18 -1.74
C ALA A 128 19.49 31.42 -1.10
N THR A 129 19.54 32.08 0.06
CA THR A 129 18.43 32.57 0.87
C THR A 129 17.60 33.64 0.16
N ALA A 130 16.30 33.40 0.00
CA ALA A 130 15.31 34.42 -0.35
C ALA A 130 14.44 34.76 0.86
N ASN A 131 14.30 36.06 1.15
CA ASN A 131 13.49 36.59 2.23
C ASN A 131 12.00 36.35 1.95
N ALA A 132 11.28 35.81 2.93
CA ALA A 132 9.84 35.59 2.88
C ALA A 132 9.10 36.81 3.45
N GLU A 133 8.56 37.65 2.59
CA GLU A 133 7.47 38.56 2.94
C GLU A 133 6.14 37.79 2.82
N GLU A 134 5.32 37.86 3.88
CA GLU A 134 4.00 37.21 3.97
C GLU A 134 3.03 37.83 2.95
N CYS A 135 2.82 37.16 1.82
CA CYS A 135 1.86 37.55 0.81
C CYS A 135 0.57 36.72 0.98
N VAL A 136 -0.56 37.39 1.22
CA VAL A 136 -1.87 36.74 1.31
C VAL A 136 -2.30 36.32 -0.09
N GLU A 137 -2.12 35.04 -0.43
CA GLU A 137 -2.53 34.46 -1.71
C GLU A 137 -4.05 34.21 -1.74
N THR A 138 -4.67 34.47 -2.90
CA THR A 138 -6.12 34.25 -3.13
C THR A 138 -6.43 32.78 -3.44
N THR A 139 -7.67 32.34 -3.24
CA THR A 139 -8.11 30.95 -3.53
C THR A 139 -7.82 30.53 -4.98
N GLN A 140 -7.96 31.44 -5.96
CA GLN A 140 -7.65 31.15 -7.36
C GLN A 140 -6.15 30.87 -7.56
N GLN A 141 -5.26 31.63 -6.91
CA GLN A 141 -3.82 31.41 -6.99
C GLN A 141 -3.40 30.10 -6.34
N GLN A 142 -4.05 29.71 -5.24
CA GLN A 142 -3.88 28.38 -4.64
C GLN A 142 -4.37 27.28 -5.60
N GLU A 143 -5.49 27.51 -6.29
CA GLU A 143 -5.99 26.61 -7.34
C GLU A 143 -4.95 26.38 -8.43
N ASP A 144 -4.35 27.45 -8.89
CA ASP A 144 -3.32 27.43 -9.91
C ASP A 144 -2.08 26.65 -9.47
N ARG A 145 -1.68 26.67 -8.18
CA ARG A 145 -0.49 25.95 -7.69
C ARG A 145 -0.65 24.43 -7.69
N LEU A 146 -1.73 23.92 -7.08
CA LEU A 146 -1.99 22.48 -7.07
C LEU A 146 -2.15 21.97 -8.51
N GLN A 147 -2.88 22.71 -9.35
CA GLN A 147 -3.04 22.36 -10.75
C GLN A 147 -1.71 22.41 -11.52
N THR A 148 -0.85 23.40 -11.25
CA THR A 148 0.50 23.50 -11.83
C THR A 148 1.36 22.28 -11.48
N TYR A 149 1.33 21.84 -10.22
CA TYR A 149 2.02 20.61 -9.83
C TYR A 149 1.48 19.40 -10.61
N LEU A 150 0.16 19.25 -10.69
CA LEU A 150 -0.48 18.15 -11.41
C LEU A 150 -0.16 18.15 -12.90
N ASP A 151 -0.16 19.31 -13.56
CA ASP A 151 0.21 19.45 -14.97
C ASP A 151 1.68 19.11 -15.22
N ARG A 152 2.58 19.43 -14.28
CA ARG A 152 3.98 19.03 -14.35
C ARG A 152 4.14 17.52 -14.17
N ILE A 153 3.44 16.90 -13.20
CA ILE A 153 3.46 15.44 -13.06
C ILE A 153 2.91 14.76 -14.30
N GLU A 154 1.87 15.32 -14.93
CA GLU A 154 1.32 14.78 -16.18
C GLU A 154 2.36 14.69 -17.30
N GLN A 155 3.34 15.60 -17.33
CA GLN A 155 4.44 15.59 -18.31
C GLN A 155 5.49 14.52 -18.04
N VAL A 156 5.65 14.04 -16.80
CA VAL A 156 6.73 13.10 -16.42
C VAL A 156 6.22 11.75 -15.92
N LYS A 157 4.91 11.57 -15.73
CA LYS A 157 4.34 10.36 -15.10
C LYS A 157 4.65 9.06 -15.84
N HIS A 158 4.99 9.14 -17.13
CA HIS A 158 5.35 8.00 -17.96
C HIS A 158 6.77 7.47 -17.72
N ASP A 159 7.63 8.25 -17.07
CA ASP A 159 8.99 7.83 -16.67
C ASP A 159 8.96 6.85 -15.49
N TYR A 160 7.86 6.83 -14.74
CA TYR A 160 7.69 6.01 -13.56
C TYR A 160 7.02 4.66 -13.87
N ALA A 161 7.34 3.67 -13.05
CA ALA A 161 6.55 2.45 -12.93
C ALA A 161 5.10 2.79 -12.54
N GLY A 162 4.15 1.88 -12.76
CA GLY A 162 2.73 2.11 -12.51
C GLY A 162 2.44 2.61 -11.08
N PHE A 163 1.68 3.69 -10.94
CA PHE A 163 1.36 4.28 -9.63
C PHE A 163 -0.02 4.94 -9.60
N ASN A 164 -0.57 5.09 -8.39
CA ASN A 164 -1.54 6.14 -8.05
C ASN A 164 -0.87 7.12 -7.11
N LEU A 165 -1.10 8.42 -7.31
CA LEU A 165 -0.62 9.48 -6.46
C LEU A 165 -1.81 10.33 -6.00
N LEU A 166 -1.97 10.44 -4.69
CA LEU A 166 -2.92 11.34 -4.04
C LEU A 166 -2.11 12.39 -3.27
N VAL A 167 -2.32 13.64 -3.62
CA VAL A 167 -1.69 14.80 -2.97
C VAL A 167 -2.77 15.69 -2.39
N GLY A 168 -2.45 16.49 -1.38
CA GLY A 168 -3.37 17.52 -0.96
C GLY A 168 -2.77 18.66 -0.17
N GLU A 169 -3.49 19.77 -0.22
CA GLU A 169 -3.22 21.00 0.50
C GLU A 169 -4.25 21.13 1.63
N ILE A 170 -3.78 21.41 2.84
CA ILE A 170 -4.58 21.56 4.05
C ILE A 170 -4.34 22.96 4.61
N GLY A 171 -5.40 23.74 4.79
CA GLY A 171 -5.26 25.08 5.35
C GLY A 171 -6.54 25.92 5.29
N ASN A 172 -6.39 27.20 5.61
CA ASN A 172 -7.47 28.19 5.54
C ASN A 172 -7.32 28.98 4.23
N PHE A 173 -8.15 28.67 3.24
CA PHE A 173 -8.09 29.24 1.89
C PHE A 173 -8.85 30.58 1.75
N ASP A 174 -9.44 31.08 2.84
CA ASP A 174 -10.11 32.39 2.93
C ASP A 174 -9.93 33.01 4.34
N PRO A 175 -9.18 34.11 4.49
CA PRO A 175 -9.01 34.82 5.76
C PRO A 175 -10.27 35.51 6.30
N LEU A 176 -11.26 35.78 5.43
CA LEU A 176 -12.44 36.60 5.74
C LEU A 176 -13.70 35.78 6.02
N THR A 177 -13.79 34.52 5.53
CA THR A 177 -15.01 33.70 5.70
C THR A 177 -14.82 32.24 6.10
N ALA A 178 -13.61 31.67 6.13
CA ALA A 178 -13.43 30.26 6.45
C ALA A 178 -13.21 30.04 7.96
N ALA A 179 -14.31 29.84 8.70
CA ALA A 179 -14.25 29.38 10.10
C ALA A 179 -13.69 27.95 10.23
N THR A 180 -13.48 27.21 9.14
CA THR A 180 -13.05 25.80 9.17
C THR A 180 -11.99 25.51 8.09
N PRO A 181 -10.97 24.70 8.41
CA PRO A 181 -9.93 24.33 7.45
C PRO A 181 -10.52 23.55 6.30
N ARG A 182 -10.07 23.88 5.08
CA ARG A 182 -10.47 23.15 3.87
C ARG A 182 -9.35 22.19 3.47
N VAL A 183 -9.71 21.23 2.64
CA VAL A 183 -8.77 20.28 2.05
C VAL A 183 -9.00 20.28 0.56
N ARG A 184 -7.90 20.42 -0.18
CA ARG A 184 -7.90 20.29 -1.64
C ARG A 184 -7.08 19.07 -2.00
N LEU A 185 -7.65 18.18 -2.80
CA LEU A 185 -7.04 16.92 -3.18
C LEU A 185 -6.72 16.92 -4.67
N GLY A 186 -5.50 16.55 -5.03
CA GLY A 186 -5.09 16.25 -6.40
C GLY A 186 -4.87 14.76 -6.57
N TYR A 187 -5.25 14.23 -7.73
CA TYR A 187 -5.04 12.83 -8.06
C TYR A 187 -4.47 12.69 -9.46
N THR A 188 -3.56 11.73 -9.62
CA THR A 188 -3.07 11.29 -10.92
C THR A 188 -2.59 9.85 -10.87
N SER A 189 -2.68 9.19 -12.02
CA SER A 189 -2.09 7.89 -12.28
C SER A 189 -1.56 7.83 -13.71
N ASN A 190 -0.51 7.06 -13.91
CA ASN A 190 -0.05 6.65 -15.25
C ASN A 190 -0.74 5.37 -15.75
N ARG A 191 -1.77 4.90 -15.05
CA ARG A 191 -2.62 3.75 -15.44
C ARG A 191 -4.06 4.15 -15.77
N GLU A 192 -4.42 5.42 -15.61
CA GLU A 192 -5.71 5.93 -16.07
C GLU A 192 -5.82 5.91 -17.60
N SER A 193 -7.06 5.77 -18.09
CA SER A 193 -7.36 5.84 -19.51
C SER A 193 -6.99 7.21 -20.10
N GLY A 194 -6.64 7.26 -21.39
CA GLY A 194 -6.10 8.47 -22.04
C GLY A 194 -7.02 9.70 -22.02
N SER A 195 -8.31 9.56 -21.69
CA SER A 195 -9.23 10.66 -21.47
C SER A 195 -9.07 11.36 -20.11
N LYS A 196 -8.44 10.70 -19.13
CA LYS A 196 -8.27 11.23 -17.78
C LYS A 196 -6.83 11.73 -17.61
N ARG A 197 -6.70 12.96 -17.14
CA ARG A 197 -5.43 13.59 -16.78
C ARG A 197 -5.36 13.81 -15.27
N ALA A 198 -4.16 14.12 -14.78
CA ALA A 198 -3.96 14.67 -13.45
C ALA A 198 -4.95 15.82 -13.19
N ARG A 199 -5.68 15.75 -12.07
CA ARG A 199 -6.80 16.67 -11.79
C ARG A 199 -7.00 16.91 -10.31
N VAL A 200 -7.52 18.10 -9.99
CA VAL A 200 -8.07 18.38 -8.66
C VAL A 200 -9.40 17.63 -8.53
N LEU A 201 -9.56 16.91 -7.43
CA LEU A 201 -10.76 16.15 -7.14
C LEU A 201 -11.89 17.06 -6.62
N PRO A 202 -13.16 16.71 -6.87
CA PRO A 202 -14.28 17.36 -6.21
C PRO A 202 -14.13 17.29 -4.70
N SER A 203 -14.52 18.37 -4.01
CA SER A 203 -14.48 18.45 -2.56
C SER A 203 -15.21 17.25 -1.93
N LEU A 204 -14.66 16.75 -0.83
CA LEU A 204 -15.25 15.65 -0.07
C LEU A 204 -16.63 16.01 0.52
N ASP A 205 -17.01 17.28 0.52
CA ASP A 205 -18.29 17.78 1.03
C ASP A 205 -19.42 17.79 -0.03
N GLN A 206 -19.12 17.56 -1.32
CA GLN A 206 -20.04 17.77 -2.44
C GLN A 206 -21.15 16.71 -2.63
N GLY A 207 -21.44 15.87 -1.63
CA GLY A 207 -22.64 15.01 -1.63
C GLY A 207 -23.96 15.73 -1.33
N SER A 208 -23.94 17.05 -1.10
CA SER A 208 -25.08 17.83 -0.57
C SER A 208 -25.78 18.77 -1.58
N SER A 209 -25.53 18.64 -2.87
CA SER A 209 -26.13 19.52 -3.89
C SER A 209 -27.52 19.07 -4.37
N SER A 210 -28.53 19.12 -3.49
CA SER A 210 -29.93 19.36 -3.96
C SER A 210 -30.94 19.83 -2.90
N SER A 211 -30.56 20.21 -1.67
CA SER A 211 -31.51 20.88 -0.77
C SER A 211 -30.82 21.72 0.29
N GLN A 212 -31.07 23.02 0.25
CA GLN A 212 -30.80 23.97 1.32
C GLN A 212 -31.61 23.56 2.56
N SER A 213 -31.04 22.71 3.41
CA SER A 213 -31.53 22.49 4.76
C SER A 213 -30.34 22.60 5.72
N PRO A 214 -30.39 23.46 6.74
CA PRO A 214 -29.26 23.71 7.65
C PRO A 214 -28.91 22.53 8.57
N LEU A 215 -29.58 21.37 8.39
CA LEU A 215 -29.37 20.12 9.13
C LEU A 215 -28.91 18.96 8.23
N ALA A 216 -28.42 19.23 7.01
CA ALA A 216 -27.99 18.17 6.11
C ALA A 216 -26.73 17.46 6.67
N THR A 217 -26.92 16.27 7.24
CA THR A 217 -25.84 15.36 7.63
C THR A 217 -24.87 15.20 6.45
N VAL A 218 -23.57 15.43 6.68
CA VAL A 218 -22.54 15.16 5.67
C VAL A 218 -22.63 13.68 5.31
N GLN A 219 -23.04 13.38 4.07
CA GLN A 219 -23.01 11.99 3.59
C GLN A 219 -21.55 11.55 3.55
N VAL A 220 -21.22 10.54 4.35
CA VAL A 220 -19.89 9.91 4.31
C VAL A 220 -19.80 9.16 2.99
N HIS A 221 -18.81 9.49 2.18
CA HIS A 221 -18.51 8.76 0.96
C HIS A 221 -17.01 8.45 0.92
N VAL A 222 -16.68 7.17 1.07
CA VAL A 222 -15.29 6.71 1.11
C VAL A 222 -14.81 6.40 -0.29
N ARG A 223 -13.70 7.03 -0.67
CA ARG A 223 -12.95 6.70 -1.89
C ARG A 223 -11.76 5.80 -1.55
N GLY A 224 -11.41 4.89 -2.45
CA GLY A 224 -10.34 3.92 -2.26
C GLY A 224 -9.35 3.86 -3.41
N LEU A 225 -8.08 3.63 -3.11
CA LEU A 225 -6.97 3.46 -4.06
C LEU A 225 -6.19 2.20 -3.70
N SER A 226 -5.78 1.41 -4.69
CA SER A 226 -4.86 0.29 -4.48
C SER A 226 -4.05 0.04 -5.77
N ASN A 227 -3.79 -1.20 -6.15
CA ASN A 227 -3.33 -1.59 -7.48
C ASN A 227 -4.41 -1.42 -8.58
N ALA A 228 -5.36 -0.52 -8.36
CA ALA A 228 -6.43 -0.12 -9.28
C ALA A 228 -6.54 1.42 -9.21
N THR A 229 -7.06 2.04 -10.27
CA THR A 229 -7.30 3.49 -10.33
C THR A 229 -8.41 3.92 -9.37
N LEU A 230 -8.52 5.23 -9.13
CA LEU A 230 -9.54 5.81 -8.24
C LEU A 230 -10.96 5.50 -8.67
N GLU A 231 -11.19 5.56 -9.98
CA GLU A 231 -12.47 5.25 -10.60
C GLU A 231 -12.33 3.91 -11.33
N VAL A 232 -13.39 3.11 -11.29
CA VAL A 232 -13.48 1.87 -12.07
C VAL A 232 -13.75 2.25 -13.53
N GLU A 233 -12.81 1.96 -14.43
CA GLU A 233 -12.99 2.26 -15.85
C GLU A 233 -14.03 1.32 -16.49
N PRO A 234 -14.67 1.72 -17.61
CA PRO A 234 -15.59 0.86 -18.34
C PRO A 234 -14.94 -0.49 -18.72
N GLY A 235 -15.54 -1.59 -18.27
CA GLY A 235 -15.03 -2.95 -18.50
C GLY A 235 -14.09 -3.48 -17.40
N GLU A 236 -13.72 -2.66 -16.42
CA GLU A 236 -13.01 -3.11 -15.23
C GLU A 236 -13.97 -3.54 -14.12
N VAL A 237 -13.48 -4.43 -13.26
CA VAL A 237 -14.19 -4.86 -12.04
C VAL A 237 -13.51 -4.20 -10.85
N GLU A 238 -14.30 -3.52 -10.03
CA GLU A 238 -13.81 -2.97 -8.76
C GLU A 238 -13.18 -4.07 -7.92
N TRP A 239 -12.00 -3.80 -7.39
CA TRP A 239 -11.28 -4.79 -6.60
C TRP A 239 -12.03 -5.07 -5.30
N PRO A 240 -12.28 -6.35 -4.95
CA PRO A 240 -13.08 -6.71 -3.77
C PRO A 240 -12.58 -6.12 -2.46
N LYS A 241 -11.26 -6.03 -2.24
CA LYS A 241 -10.69 -5.38 -1.05
C LYS A 241 -10.93 -3.87 -1.00
N VAL A 242 -11.01 -3.20 -2.16
CA VAL A 242 -11.28 -1.76 -2.24
C VAL A 242 -12.74 -1.54 -1.88
N LYS A 243 -13.65 -2.29 -2.52
CA LYS A 243 -15.08 -2.24 -2.22
C LYS A 243 -15.41 -2.55 -0.76
N SER A 244 -14.93 -3.69 -0.25
CA SER A 244 -15.22 -4.13 1.11
C SER A 244 -14.53 -3.26 2.18
N GLY A 245 -13.29 -2.84 1.93
CA GLY A 245 -12.57 -1.95 2.83
C GLY A 245 -13.16 -0.55 2.88
N ALA A 246 -13.59 0.01 1.74
CA ALA A 246 -14.27 1.30 1.69
C ALA A 246 -15.59 1.25 2.49
N ALA A 247 -16.39 0.20 2.31
CA ALA A 247 -17.62 -0.01 3.10
C ALA A 247 -17.33 -0.18 4.61
N ALA A 248 -16.23 -0.84 4.98
CA ALA A 248 -15.82 -0.98 6.38
C ALA A 248 -15.45 0.37 6.99
N VAL A 249 -14.66 1.19 6.28
CA VAL A 249 -14.31 2.56 6.70
C VAL A 249 -15.55 3.44 6.79
N GLU A 250 -16.45 3.38 5.79
CA GLU A 250 -17.68 4.17 5.76
C GLU A 250 -18.55 3.87 6.98
N LYS A 251 -18.71 2.59 7.33
CA LYS A 251 -19.43 2.16 8.53
C LYS A 251 -18.79 2.68 9.82
N VAL A 252 -17.46 2.76 9.90
CA VAL A 252 -16.76 3.30 11.07
C VAL A 252 -16.95 4.81 11.16
N VAL A 253 -16.71 5.54 10.07
CA VAL A 253 -16.77 6.99 10.02
C VAL A 253 -18.21 7.49 10.25
N THR A 254 -19.21 6.83 9.69
CA THR A 254 -20.63 7.18 9.92
C THR A 254 -21.03 7.02 11.39
N ARG A 255 -20.52 5.99 12.08
CA ARG A 255 -20.76 5.80 13.52
C ARG A 255 -20.15 6.91 14.38
N SER A 256 -19.05 7.51 13.93
CA SER A 256 -18.39 8.62 14.64
C SER A 256 -19.03 10.01 14.44
N GLN A 257 -20.02 10.15 13.56
CA GLN A 257 -20.66 11.47 13.28
C GLN A 257 -21.51 11.99 14.44
N HIS A 258 -22.14 11.11 15.23
CA HIS A 258 -23.22 11.50 16.16
C HIS A 258 -22.78 11.74 17.61
N GLY A 259 -21.52 12.14 17.84
CA GLY A 259 -20.93 12.23 19.20
C GLY A 259 -20.30 13.57 19.55
N HIS A 260 -20.75 14.68 18.94
CA HIS A 260 -20.13 15.99 19.13
C HIS A 260 -20.55 16.63 20.46
N ASP A 261 -20.00 16.11 21.57
CA ASP A 261 -20.12 16.72 22.90
C ASP A 261 -19.07 17.85 23.03
N GLU A 262 -19.40 18.95 23.70
CA GLU A 262 -18.46 20.06 24.02
C GLU A 262 -17.37 19.66 25.05
N ASP A 263 -17.41 18.41 25.52
CA ASP A 263 -16.51 17.86 26.53
C ASP A 263 -15.27 17.23 25.89
N ASP A 264 -14.10 17.79 26.17
CA ASP A 264 -12.80 17.35 25.61
C ASP A 264 -12.47 15.90 25.95
N GLU A 265 -12.86 15.40 27.12
CA GLU A 265 -12.55 14.03 27.56
C GLU A 265 -13.33 12.99 26.74
N LYS A 266 -14.60 13.29 26.45
CA LYS A 266 -15.43 12.47 25.56
C LYS A 266 -14.99 12.56 24.11
N ASN A 267 -14.49 13.72 23.67
CA ASN A 267 -13.96 13.89 22.32
C ASN A 267 -12.72 13.04 22.08
N GLY A 268 -11.84 12.89 23.09
CA GLY A 268 -10.70 11.98 23.03
C GLY A 268 -11.11 10.50 22.94
N ALA A 269 -12.12 10.10 23.71
CA ALA A 269 -12.64 8.72 23.65
C ALA A 269 -13.28 8.39 22.28
N ALA A 270 -14.05 9.33 21.71
CA ALA A 270 -14.66 9.16 20.40
C ALA A 270 -13.63 9.06 19.27
N GLU A 271 -12.56 9.85 19.34
CA GLU A 271 -11.44 9.75 18.41
C GLU A 271 -10.72 8.40 18.51
N GLU A 272 -10.43 7.94 19.72
CA GLU A 272 -9.76 6.66 19.92
C GLU A 272 -10.62 5.49 19.40
N GLU A 273 -11.95 5.53 19.56
CA GLU A 273 -12.86 4.56 18.95
C GLU A 273 -12.87 4.65 17.41
N LEU A 274 -12.84 5.84 16.83
CA LEU A 274 -12.68 6.03 15.38
C LEU A 274 -11.36 5.40 14.91
N VAL A 275 -10.25 5.69 15.57
CA VAL A 275 -8.92 5.16 15.23
C VAL A 275 -8.88 3.64 15.32
N LYS A 276 -9.40 3.05 16.40
CA LYS A 276 -9.52 1.59 16.53
C LYS A 276 -10.35 0.99 15.39
N GLY A 277 -11.47 1.61 15.05
CA GLY A 277 -12.32 1.19 13.93
C GLY A 277 -11.61 1.25 12.58
N LEU A 278 -10.84 2.31 12.31
CA LEU A 278 -10.06 2.46 11.08
C LEU A 278 -8.97 1.41 10.98
N TYR A 279 -8.22 1.17 12.06
CA TYR A 279 -7.22 0.10 12.07
C TYR A 279 -7.83 -1.28 11.95
N HIS A 280 -9.03 -1.51 12.51
CA HIS A 280 -9.75 -2.76 12.30
C HIS A 280 -10.11 -2.96 10.82
N ALA A 281 -10.61 -1.93 10.14
CA ALA A 281 -10.87 -1.97 8.70
C ALA A 281 -9.60 -2.29 7.90
N LEU A 282 -8.47 -1.64 8.22
CA LEU A 282 -7.15 -1.90 7.62
C LEU A 282 -6.56 -3.28 7.97
N SER A 283 -7.12 -3.98 8.97
CA SER A 283 -6.66 -5.29 9.43
C SER A 283 -7.50 -6.45 8.89
N THR A 284 -8.37 -6.19 7.91
CA THR A 284 -9.21 -7.20 7.28
C THR A 284 -8.37 -8.07 6.34
N ALA A 285 -8.15 -9.34 6.72
CA ALA A 285 -7.41 -10.31 5.92
C ALA A 285 -8.35 -11.32 5.26
N HIS A 286 -8.03 -11.73 4.04
CA HIS A 286 -8.68 -12.87 3.39
C HIS A 286 -8.38 -14.16 4.19
N PRO A 287 -9.37 -15.05 4.40
CA PRO A 287 -9.21 -16.25 5.22
C PRO A 287 -8.27 -17.29 4.58
N SER A 288 -8.23 -17.38 3.25
CA SER A 288 -7.36 -18.31 2.55
C SER A 288 -5.93 -17.77 2.42
N PRO A 289 -4.90 -18.62 2.56
CA PRO A 289 -3.51 -18.24 2.33
C PRO A 289 -3.28 -17.66 0.93
N ILE A 290 -2.37 -16.70 0.83
CA ILE A 290 -1.97 -16.13 -0.47
C ILE A 290 -1.11 -17.15 -1.21
N ARG A 291 -1.60 -17.61 -2.37
CA ARG A 291 -0.91 -18.59 -3.25
C ARG A 291 -0.69 -18.05 -4.67
N HIS A 292 -1.49 -17.09 -5.09
CA HIS A 292 -1.40 -16.40 -6.38
C HIS A 292 -1.79 -14.93 -6.23
N ARG A 293 -1.50 -14.12 -7.25
CA ARG A 293 -1.67 -12.66 -7.19
C ARG A 293 -3.12 -12.22 -7.00
N GLU A 294 -4.09 -12.98 -7.50
CA GLU A 294 -5.51 -12.61 -7.35
C GLU A 294 -5.96 -12.62 -5.89
N HIS A 295 -5.38 -13.44 -5.02
CA HIS A 295 -5.67 -13.39 -3.58
C HIS A 295 -5.34 -12.01 -2.97
N LEU A 296 -4.39 -11.28 -3.54
CA LEU A 296 -4.04 -9.92 -3.08
C LEU A 296 -5.10 -8.87 -3.44
N ARG A 297 -6.07 -9.21 -4.30
CA ARG A 297 -7.26 -8.39 -4.60
C ARG A 297 -8.36 -8.52 -3.54
N GLU A 298 -8.30 -9.58 -2.73
CA GLU A 298 -9.33 -9.94 -1.75
C GLU A 298 -8.96 -9.57 -0.31
N THR A 299 -7.74 -9.07 -0.09
CA THR A 299 -7.21 -8.84 1.26
C THR A 299 -6.69 -7.41 1.43
N VAL A 300 -7.12 -6.75 2.51
CA VAL A 300 -6.56 -5.45 2.90
C VAL A 300 -5.26 -5.68 3.66
N LEU A 301 -5.30 -6.53 4.69
CA LEU A 301 -4.12 -6.93 5.46
C LEU A 301 -3.47 -8.16 4.81
N VAL A 302 -2.20 -8.05 4.46
CA VAL A 302 -1.37 -9.17 4.03
C VAL A 302 -0.69 -9.75 5.27
N LYS A 303 -1.15 -10.94 5.70
CA LYS A 303 -0.45 -11.74 6.71
C LYS A 303 0.92 -12.18 6.16
N PRO A 304 1.93 -12.41 7.01
CA PRO A 304 3.26 -12.78 6.55
C PRO A 304 3.23 -14.02 5.67
N VAL A 305 3.74 -13.85 4.46
CA VAL A 305 3.88 -14.91 3.46
C VAL A 305 5.32 -14.94 3.01
N TYR A 306 5.81 -16.14 2.76
CA TYR A 306 7.19 -16.36 2.37
C TYR A 306 7.31 -16.39 0.84
N LEU A 307 7.96 -15.38 0.28
CA LEU A 307 8.01 -15.14 -1.17
C LEU A 307 9.45 -14.99 -1.66
N ASP A 308 9.68 -15.41 -2.90
CA ASP A 308 10.95 -15.20 -3.59
C ASP A 308 10.88 -13.84 -4.31
N PRO A 309 11.72 -12.84 -3.96
CA PRO A 309 11.72 -11.54 -4.61
C PRO A 309 11.98 -11.61 -6.12
N SER A 310 12.70 -12.64 -6.58
CA SER A 310 13.02 -12.86 -8.00
C SER A 310 11.90 -13.58 -8.76
N ARG A 311 10.99 -14.26 -8.06
CA ARG A 311 9.89 -15.02 -8.67
C ARG A 311 8.55 -14.47 -8.19
N PRO A 312 7.91 -13.59 -8.99
CA PRO A 312 6.61 -13.04 -8.60
C PRO A 312 5.56 -14.15 -8.49
N LEU A 313 4.59 -13.96 -7.59
CA LEU A 313 3.40 -14.80 -7.51
C LEU A 313 2.76 -14.96 -8.90
N GLN A 314 2.29 -16.16 -9.23
CA GLN A 314 1.63 -16.40 -10.50
C GLN A 314 0.32 -15.61 -10.61
N ALA A 315 -0.03 -15.18 -11.82
CA ALA A 315 -1.20 -14.35 -12.06
C ALA A 315 -2.51 -15.15 -11.95
N VAL A 316 -2.54 -16.37 -12.48
CA VAL A 316 -3.73 -17.24 -12.56
C VAL A 316 -3.51 -18.44 -11.62
N PRO A 317 -4.55 -18.95 -10.93
CA PRO A 317 -4.44 -20.21 -10.19
C PRO A 317 -4.00 -21.34 -11.14
N PRO A 318 -3.17 -22.29 -10.68
CA PRO A 318 -2.86 -23.46 -11.49
C PRO A 318 -4.17 -24.20 -11.86
N PRO A 319 -4.27 -24.78 -13.07
CA PRO A 319 -5.45 -25.54 -13.46
C PRO A 319 -5.72 -26.63 -12.42
N LEU A 320 -7.01 -26.86 -12.12
CA LEU A 320 -7.40 -27.93 -11.22
C LEU A 320 -6.81 -29.26 -11.71
N PRO A 321 -6.27 -30.09 -10.80
CA PRO A 321 -5.80 -31.41 -11.20
C PRO A 321 -6.98 -32.18 -11.82
N PRO A 322 -6.72 -32.99 -12.86
CA PRO A 322 -7.76 -33.79 -13.49
C PRO A 322 -8.44 -34.66 -12.43
N ALA A 323 -9.76 -34.79 -12.54
CA ALA A 323 -10.54 -35.61 -11.61
C ALA A 323 -9.94 -37.02 -11.53
N PRO A 324 -9.80 -37.60 -10.33
CA PRO A 324 -9.27 -38.95 -10.18
C PRO A 324 -10.13 -39.90 -11.03
N VAL A 325 -9.45 -40.65 -11.90
CA VAL A 325 -10.09 -41.67 -12.73
C VAL A 325 -10.76 -42.67 -11.78
N PRO A 326 -12.07 -42.93 -11.89
CA PRO A 326 -12.72 -43.90 -11.02
C PRO A 326 -12.00 -45.23 -11.15
N ALA A 327 -11.51 -45.76 -10.03
CA ALA A 327 -10.91 -47.07 -9.98
C ALA A 327 -11.95 -48.07 -10.54
N SER A 328 -11.62 -48.68 -11.68
CA SER A 328 -12.43 -49.74 -12.26
C SER A 328 -12.54 -50.84 -11.22
N GLY A 329 -13.74 -51.00 -10.65
CA GLY A 329 -14.04 -52.05 -9.71
C GLY A 329 -13.73 -53.41 -10.32
N HIS A 330 -12.85 -54.16 -9.67
CA HIS A 330 -12.78 -55.60 -9.87
C HIS A 330 -14.06 -56.19 -9.27
N SER A 331 -15.03 -56.52 -10.13
CA SER A 331 -16.09 -57.47 -9.79
C SER A 331 -15.50 -58.87 -9.91
N GLU A 332 -15.27 -59.52 -8.77
CA GLU A 332 -15.18 -60.97 -8.69
C GLU A 332 -16.60 -61.53 -8.93
N GLU A 333 -16.79 -62.31 -9.98
CA GLU A 333 -17.84 -63.32 -10.01
C GLU A 333 -17.48 -64.48 -10.96
N ASP A 334 -17.52 -65.67 -10.37
CA ASP A 334 -17.38 -66.99 -10.97
C ASP A 334 -18.32 -67.24 -12.16
N SER A 335 -17.85 -67.98 -13.19
CA SER A 335 -18.57 -69.14 -13.79
C SER A 335 -17.90 -69.74 -15.05
N ARG A 336 -17.25 -70.89 -14.85
CA ARG A 336 -17.28 -72.16 -15.63
C ARG A 336 -17.59 -72.17 -17.15
N ALA A 337 -16.55 -72.47 -17.93
CA ALA A 337 -16.40 -73.40 -19.08
C ALA A 337 -17.56 -73.73 -20.05
N GLN A 338 -17.31 -73.56 -21.38
CA GLN A 338 -17.44 -74.60 -22.44
C GLN A 338 -16.89 -74.15 -23.81
N GLN A 339 -16.55 -75.14 -24.66
CA GLN A 339 -15.65 -75.11 -25.84
C GLN A 339 -16.34 -74.88 -27.22
N ALA A 340 -15.58 -74.25 -28.15
CA ALA A 340 -15.41 -74.51 -29.62
C ALA A 340 -16.56 -74.24 -30.64
N PRO A 341 -16.29 -74.17 -31.98
CA PRO A 341 -15.20 -73.52 -32.75
C PRO A 341 -15.69 -72.60 -33.93
N SER A 342 -14.71 -71.92 -34.56
CA SER A 342 -14.59 -71.09 -35.81
C SER A 342 -15.57 -71.35 -37.01
N PRO A 343 -15.74 -70.46 -38.05
CA PRO A 343 -14.65 -69.83 -38.84
C PRO A 343 -14.85 -68.45 -39.55
N VAL A 344 -13.69 -67.82 -39.84
CA VAL A 344 -13.26 -67.10 -41.08
C VAL A 344 -14.13 -65.98 -41.67
N PHE A 345 -13.58 -64.75 -41.71
CA PHE A 345 -13.59 -63.92 -42.93
C PHE A 345 -12.36 -62.99 -43.02
N ARG A 346 -11.83 -62.87 -44.25
CA ARG A 346 -10.59 -62.18 -44.66
C ARG A 346 -10.80 -60.69 -44.97
N GLY A 347 -9.74 -59.90 -44.70
CA GLY A 347 -9.34 -58.67 -45.41
C GLY A 347 -8.24 -57.97 -44.59
N SER A 348 -6.93 -58.05 -44.91
CA SER A 348 -6.13 -57.32 -45.92
C SER A 348 -6.46 -55.82 -45.98
N ASP A 349 -5.57 -54.83 -45.80
CA ASP A 349 -4.11 -54.74 -45.79
C ASP A 349 -3.66 -53.40 -45.12
N ALA A 350 -2.42 -53.40 -44.62
CA ALA A 350 -1.39 -52.33 -44.56
C ALA A 350 -1.78 -50.86 -44.24
N HIS A 351 -1.11 -50.12 -43.35
CA HIS A 351 0.34 -49.91 -43.27
C HIS A 351 0.80 -49.54 -41.85
N ALA A 352 1.90 -50.16 -41.42
CA ALA A 352 2.72 -49.76 -40.30
C ALA A 352 3.85 -48.82 -40.79
N SER A 353 4.18 -47.83 -39.96
CA SER A 353 5.48 -47.15 -39.97
C SER A 353 5.91 -46.96 -38.51
N SER A 354 6.91 -47.74 -38.14
CA SER A 354 7.54 -47.89 -36.83
C SER A 354 8.61 -46.83 -36.54
N SER A 355 8.80 -46.49 -35.26
CA SER A 355 10.09 -46.09 -34.69
C SER A 355 10.18 -46.59 -33.23
N PRO A 356 11.39 -46.88 -32.71
CA PRO A 356 11.67 -48.03 -31.84
C PRO A 356 11.56 -47.76 -30.31
N PRO A 357 11.56 -48.81 -29.48
CA PRO A 357 11.38 -48.72 -28.03
C PRO A 357 12.72 -48.58 -27.27
N LEU A 358 12.69 -47.92 -26.12
CA LEU A 358 13.77 -47.93 -25.12
C LEU A 358 13.46 -48.95 -23.98
N PRO A 359 14.48 -49.58 -23.37
CA PRO A 359 14.37 -50.77 -22.52
C PRO A 359 14.00 -50.47 -21.03
N PRO A 360 13.74 -51.50 -20.19
CA PRO A 360 12.83 -51.44 -19.04
C PRO A 360 13.49 -51.13 -17.67
N GLN A 361 12.61 -50.87 -16.70
CA GLN A 361 12.83 -50.53 -15.28
C GLN A 361 13.60 -51.58 -14.44
N PRO A 362 13.88 -51.31 -13.14
CA PRO A 362 12.89 -51.76 -12.14
C PRO A 362 12.60 -50.77 -10.99
N SER A 363 11.31 -50.74 -10.66
CA SER A 363 10.65 -50.28 -9.44
C SER A 363 11.18 -50.92 -8.15
N LEU A 364 11.07 -50.22 -7.02
CA LEU A 364 10.57 -50.78 -5.77
C LEU A 364 10.01 -49.69 -4.84
N THR A 365 8.89 -50.05 -4.23
CA THR A 365 7.88 -49.28 -3.50
C THR A 365 8.12 -49.22 -2.00
N SER A 366 7.58 -48.18 -1.34
CA SER A 366 7.04 -48.08 0.05
C SER A 366 7.46 -46.73 0.66
N SER A 367 6.66 -45.90 1.34
CA SER A 367 5.37 -46.07 2.02
C SER A 367 4.82 -44.68 2.41
N SER A 368 3.49 -44.56 2.41
CA SER A 368 2.59 -43.66 3.15
C SER A 368 3.14 -42.59 4.12
N ASP A 369 2.47 -41.43 4.04
CA ASP A 369 2.14 -40.47 5.10
C ASP A 369 3.24 -39.91 5.99
N LYS A 370 3.54 -38.62 5.77
CA LYS A 370 3.39 -37.56 6.80
C LYS A 370 3.56 -36.17 6.18
N ASP A 371 2.63 -35.30 6.55
CA ASP A 371 2.76 -33.85 6.53
C ASP A 371 4.13 -33.41 7.09
N GLN A 372 4.64 -32.26 6.58
CA GLN A 372 5.94 -31.62 6.81
C GLN A 372 7.01 -31.93 5.75
N GLU A 373 6.90 -31.28 4.60
CA GLU A 373 8.12 -30.80 3.93
C GLU A 373 8.50 -29.46 4.58
N ASP A 374 9.38 -29.56 5.58
CA ASP A 374 10.33 -28.48 5.87
C ASP A 374 11.07 -28.18 4.56
N VAL A 375 10.70 -27.06 3.92
CA VAL A 375 11.43 -26.53 2.78
C VAL A 375 12.80 -26.08 3.28
N GLU A 376 13.79 -26.98 3.14
CA GLU A 376 15.21 -26.66 3.20
C GLU A 376 15.46 -25.39 2.38
N GLY A 377 15.91 -24.35 3.09
CA GLY A 377 15.80 -22.97 2.65
C GLY A 377 16.56 -22.67 1.37
N SER A 378 15.85 -22.22 0.34
CA SER A 378 16.48 -21.35 -0.64
C SER A 378 16.87 -20.04 0.07
N PRO A 379 18.11 -19.56 -0.11
CA PRO A 379 18.62 -18.37 0.58
C PRO A 379 17.90 -17.08 0.18
N ASP A 380 17.11 -17.10 -0.90
CA ASP A 380 16.54 -15.90 -1.52
C ASP A 380 15.12 -15.56 -1.07
N LEU A 381 14.41 -16.46 -0.39
CA LEU A 381 13.07 -16.18 0.09
C LEU A 381 13.08 -15.07 1.16
N GLN A 382 12.02 -14.27 1.22
CA GLN A 382 11.84 -13.19 2.18
C GLN A 382 10.39 -13.08 2.63
N TRP A 383 10.18 -12.56 3.84
CA TRP A 383 8.85 -12.30 4.37
C TRP A 383 8.23 -11.08 3.70
N TYR A 384 7.05 -11.25 3.12
CA TYR A 384 6.21 -10.19 2.58
C TYR A 384 4.94 -10.08 3.43
N ALA A 385 4.63 -8.87 3.91
CA ALA A 385 3.46 -8.61 4.75
C ALA A 385 3.02 -7.15 4.67
N THR A 386 1.88 -6.82 5.28
CA THR A 386 1.59 -5.44 5.65
C THR A 386 2.58 -5.02 6.74
N ARG A 387 3.46 -4.06 6.45
CA ARG A 387 4.47 -3.57 7.39
C ARG A 387 3.90 -2.47 8.28
N VAL A 388 3.26 -1.46 7.69
CA VAL A 388 2.73 -0.29 8.41
C VAL A 388 1.30 0.03 8.01
N GLN A 389 0.56 0.58 8.97
CA GLN A 389 -0.75 1.20 8.77
C GLN A 389 -0.66 2.66 9.22
N THR A 390 -1.13 3.60 8.41
CA THR A 390 -1.01 5.04 8.66
C THR A 390 -2.38 5.70 8.59
N LEU A 391 -2.70 6.54 9.57
CA LEU A 391 -3.91 7.34 9.64
C LEU A 391 -3.56 8.83 9.64
N LEU A 392 -4.36 9.62 8.92
CA LEU A 392 -4.32 11.09 8.97
C LEU A 392 -5.72 11.61 9.20
N LEU A 393 -5.92 12.37 10.28
CA LEU A 393 -7.18 13.02 10.62
C LEU A 393 -6.95 14.53 10.63
N VAL A 394 -7.80 15.29 9.95
CA VAL A 394 -7.77 16.77 9.91
C VAL A 394 -9.08 17.28 10.47
N GLU A 395 -9.07 17.91 11.64
CA GLU A 395 -10.29 18.40 12.27
C GLU A 395 -10.92 19.58 11.51
N ARG A 396 -12.25 19.61 11.47
CA ARG A 396 -13.06 20.68 10.87
C ARG A 396 -13.38 21.77 11.92
N LYS A 397 -12.33 22.33 12.53
CA LYS A 397 -12.44 23.44 13.50
C LYS A 397 -11.39 24.51 13.20
N PRO A 398 -11.65 25.79 13.49
CA PRO A 398 -10.62 26.82 13.35
C PRO A 398 -9.44 26.49 14.27
N ASN A 399 -8.22 26.49 13.72
CA ASN A 399 -7.00 26.02 14.39
C ASN A 399 -7.11 24.57 14.91
N GLY A 400 -7.91 23.74 14.23
CA GLY A 400 -8.13 22.34 14.56
C GLY A 400 -6.86 21.52 14.48
N ASN A 401 -6.89 20.36 15.13
CA ASN A 401 -5.77 19.45 15.14
C ASN A 401 -5.65 18.70 13.82
N VAL A 402 -4.40 18.45 13.44
CA VAL A 402 -4.05 17.40 12.49
C VAL A 402 -3.35 16.30 13.26
N ILE A 403 -3.90 15.10 13.14
CA ILE A 403 -3.46 13.94 13.89
C ILE A 403 -2.92 12.93 12.88
N PHE A 404 -1.65 12.63 13.00
CA PHE A 404 -0.98 11.58 12.25
C PHE A 404 -0.72 10.41 13.20
N ARG A 405 -1.19 9.22 12.84
CA ARG A 405 -0.91 7.99 13.58
C ARG A 405 -0.30 6.95 12.65
N GLU A 406 0.72 6.26 13.13
CA GLU A 406 1.33 5.14 12.42
C GLU A 406 1.45 3.95 13.35
N ARG A 407 1.05 2.78 12.85
CA ARG A 407 1.12 1.51 13.56
C ARG A 407 1.98 0.54 12.77
N ASP A 408 2.97 -0.05 13.44
CA ASP A 408 3.74 -1.17 12.91
C ASP A 408 2.87 -2.42 12.98
N ALA A 409 2.50 -2.98 11.83
CA ALA A 409 1.70 -4.20 11.75
C ALA A 409 2.61 -5.41 11.98
N TYR A 410 3.45 -5.77 11.01
CA TYR A 410 4.42 -6.85 11.14
C TYR A 410 5.87 -6.34 11.06
N VAL A 411 6.71 -6.81 11.99
CA VAL A 411 8.15 -6.54 12.06
C VAL A 411 8.93 -7.86 12.16
N LEU A 412 10.23 -7.84 11.86
CA LEU A 412 11.10 -9.02 12.04
C LEU A 412 11.69 -9.03 13.45
N ASP A 413 11.74 -10.21 14.07
CA ASP A 413 12.40 -10.40 15.37
C ASP A 413 13.89 -9.98 15.29
N GLY A 414 14.30 -9.10 16.21
CA GLY A 414 15.65 -8.53 16.26
C GLY A 414 15.76 -7.06 15.85
N GLU A 415 14.79 -6.49 15.12
CA GLU A 415 14.81 -5.05 14.75
C GLU A 415 14.67 -4.11 15.98
N ASP A 416 14.03 -4.55 17.07
CA ASP A 416 13.84 -3.73 18.29
C ASP A 416 15.09 -3.66 19.20
N ARG A 417 16.14 -4.47 18.95
CA ARG A 417 17.29 -4.55 19.87
C ARG A 417 18.30 -3.42 19.71
N ASP A 418 18.22 -2.64 18.64
CA ASP A 418 19.22 -1.61 18.35
C ASP A 418 19.00 -0.28 19.11
N GLU A 419 17.92 -0.13 19.89
CA GLU A 419 17.67 1.08 20.70
C GLU A 419 18.02 0.93 22.20
N ILE A 420 18.36 -0.26 22.70
CA ILE A 420 18.68 -0.48 24.12
C ILE A 420 19.88 -1.42 24.29
N SER A 421 21.09 -0.90 24.10
CA SER A 421 22.27 -1.22 24.93
C SER A 421 23.55 -0.63 24.34
N ASN A 422 23.87 0.63 24.69
CA ASN A 422 25.26 1.08 24.77
C ASN A 422 25.63 1.15 26.25
N GLU A 423 25.80 -0.01 26.90
CA GLU A 423 26.61 -0.12 28.12
C GLU A 423 27.56 -1.31 27.96
N GLU A 424 28.81 -1.04 28.34
CA GLU A 424 30.02 -1.84 28.16
C GLU A 424 29.94 -3.21 28.85
N GLY A 425 30.60 -4.24 28.28
CA GLY A 425 30.85 -5.48 29.02
C GLY A 425 31.38 -6.66 28.21
N SER A 426 32.70 -6.83 28.23
CA SER A 426 33.49 -7.98 27.76
C SER A 426 32.91 -9.38 28.09
N ALA A 427 32.94 -10.31 27.13
CA ALA A 427 33.62 -11.61 27.23
C ALA A 427 33.15 -12.59 26.14
N GLY A 428 34.10 -13.22 25.46
CA GLY A 428 33.86 -14.12 24.34
C GLY A 428 33.08 -15.38 24.69
N ARG A 429 32.17 -15.75 23.79
CA ARG A 429 31.77 -17.13 23.54
C ARG A 429 31.31 -17.24 22.09
N GLN A 430 32.13 -17.85 21.24
CA GLN A 430 31.68 -18.33 19.93
C GLN A 430 30.62 -19.41 20.19
N LYS A 431 29.34 -19.01 20.14
CA LYS A 431 28.26 -19.93 19.79
C LYS A 431 28.17 -19.89 18.27
N GLU A 432 28.26 -21.05 17.64
CA GLU A 432 27.69 -21.26 16.31
C GLU A 432 26.20 -20.92 16.41
N GLU A 433 25.86 -19.66 16.13
CA GLU A 433 24.50 -19.27 15.84
C GLU A 433 24.15 -19.90 14.50
N THR A 434 23.45 -21.03 14.58
CA THR A 434 22.43 -21.32 13.58
C THR A 434 21.62 -20.03 13.42
N LYS A 435 21.83 -19.30 12.32
CA LYS A 435 21.07 -18.09 11.99
C LYS A 435 19.60 -18.50 11.87
N SER A 436 18.89 -18.49 12.99
CA SER A 436 17.45 -18.56 13.05
C SER A 436 16.94 -17.43 12.17
N ARG A 437 16.37 -17.78 11.01
CA ARG A 437 15.78 -16.82 10.08
C ARG A 437 14.76 -16.00 10.86
N ALA A 438 14.92 -14.67 10.88
CA ALA A 438 14.07 -13.78 11.67
C ALA A 438 12.59 -14.03 11.35
N THR A 439 11.79 -14.21 12.41
CA THR A 439 10.36 -14.53 12.31
C THR A 439 9.54 -13.24 12.35
N PRO A 440 8.49 -13.10 11.52
CA PRO A 440 7.57 -11.99 11.61
C PRO A 440 6.71 -12.12 12.84
N ARG A 441 6.54 -11.02 13.57
CA ARG A 441 5.56 -10.91 14.64
C ARG A 441 4.69 -9.68 14.47
N TRP A 442 3.50 -9.74 15.03
CA TRP A 442 2.67 -8.54 15.15
C TRP A 442 3.31 -7.61 16.18
N SER A 443 3.63 -6.38 15.79
CA SER A 443 4.13 -5.36 16.71
C SER A 443 2.95 -4.66 17.38
N GLY A 444 2.09 -4.02 16.57
CA GLY A 444 1.01 -3.18 17.06
C GLY A 444 1.49 -1.89 17.72
N GLN A 445 2.81 -1.64 17.77
CA GLN A 445 3.36 -0.40 18.31
C GLN A 445 2.86 0.77 17.48
N GLU A 446 2.34 1.77 18.18
CA GLU A 446 1.68 2.92 17.59
C GLU A 446 2.39 4.20 17.99
N ARG A 447 2.59 5.08 17.01
CA ARG A 447 3.10 6.44 17.19
C ARG A 447 2.00 7.43 16.87
N ARG A 448 1.87 8.47 17.69
CA ARG A 448 0.92 9.57 17.51
C ARG A 448 1.69 10.88 17.42
N TYR A 449 1.39 11.65 16.39
CA TYR A 449 1.85 13.02 16.22
C TYR A 449 0.63 13.92 16.07
N GLU A 450 0.64 15.04 16.77
CA GLU A 450 -0.45 16.01 16.78
C GLU A 450 0.14 17.40 16.67
N PHE A 451 -0.46 18.22 15.81
CA PHE A 451 -0.07 19.60 15.59
C PHE A 451 -1.27 20.39 15.07
N ARG A 452 -1.18 21.72 15.18
CA ARG A 452 -2.27 22.62 14.81
C ARG A 452 -2.10 23.19 13.40
N LEU A 453 -3.23 23.38 12.73
CA LEU A 453 -3.31 24.03 11.42
C LEU A 453 -2.94 25.50 11.40
#